data_AF-A0A7X8VGB6-F1
#
_entry.id   AF-A0A7X8VGB6-F1
#
_cell.length_a   1.000
_cell.length_b   1.000
_cell.length_c   1.000
_cell.angle_alpha   90.00
_cell.angle_beta   90.00
_cell.angle_gamma   90.00
#
_symmetry.space_group_name_H-M   'P 1'
#
loop_
_entity.id
_entity.type
_entity.pdbx_description
1 polymer ?
#
loop_
_entity_poly.entity_id
_entity_poly.type
_entity_poly.pdbx_seq_one_letter_code
_entity_poly.pdbx_strand_id
1 'polypeptide(L)'
;MVIQRDVYLNRLISRMHNGMIKIITGIRRSGKSFLLFKLFYEYLLSIGVRDEQIVKISLEDVEHREYCDPVRLYEYILSQLVNQDEQYYVFIDEAQYAISKEEAKKRDTPIRLYG
;
A
#
# COMPACT_ATOMS: atom_id res chain seq x y z
N MET A 1 -17.80 13.99 12.38
CA MET A 1 -16.90 13.49 13.44
C MET A 1 -16.05 12.39 12.84
N VAL A 2 -14.72 12.50 12.90
CA VAL A 2 -13.80 11.43 12.46
C VAL A 2 -13.61 10.45 13.61
N ILE A 3 -13.70 9.14 13.33
CA ILE A 3 -13.39 8.08 14.30
C ILE A 3 -11.94 7.67 14.08
N GLN A 4 -11.10 7.84 15.11
CA GLN A 4 -9.64 7.71 15.01
C GLN A 4 -9.12 6.26 14.88
N ARG A 5 -9.96 5.25 15.13
CA ARG A 5 -9.61 3.82 15.01
C ARG A 5 -8.31 3.45 15.73
N ASP A 6 -8.06 4.04 16.90
CA ASP A 6 -6.78 4.01 17.62
C ASP A 6 -6.17 2.61 17.73
N VAL A 7 -6.98 1.58 18.01
CA VAL A 7 -6.51 0.18 18.12
C VAL A 7 -5.82 -0.29 16.83
N TYR A 8 -6.39 0.01 15.67
CA TYR A 8 -5.83 -0.41 14.37
C TYR A 8 -4.67 0.47 13.94
N LEU A 9 -4.78 1.78 14.19
CA LEU A 9 -3.72 2.74 13.89
C LEU A 9 -2.45 2.42 14.70
N ASN A 10 -2.58 2.23 16.02
CA ASN A 10 -1.47 1.88 16.90
C ASN A 10 -0.82 0.53 16.53
N ARG A 11 -1.58 -0.40 15.96
CA ARG A 11 -1.03 -1.66 15.44
C ARG A 11 -0.15 -1.44 14.21
N LEU A 12 -0.50 -0.51 13.32
CA LEU A 12 0.35 -0.14 12.19
C LEU A 12 1.62 0.58 12.68
N ILE A 13 1.44 1.57 13.56
CA ILE A 13 2.54 2.36 14.13
C ILE A 13 3.55 1.44 14.83
N SER A 14 3.12 0.60 15.76
CA SER A 14 4.02 -0.30 16.52
C SER A 14 4.76 -1.34 15.67
N ARG A 15 4.34 -1.54 14.42
CA ARG A 15 4.96 -2.51 13.49
C ARG A 15 5.72 -1.82 12.36
N MET A 16 5.64 -0.49 12.23
CA MET A 16 6.40 0.22 11.22
C MET A 16 7.90 -0.01 11.44
N HIS A 17 8.67 -0.05 10.34
CA HIS A 17 10.14 -0.19 10.35
C HIS A 17 10.71 -1.52 10.85
N ASN A 18 9.88 -2.55 11.07
CA ASN A 18 10.38 -3.87 11.48
C ASN A 18 10.83 -4.78 10.31
N GLY A 19 11.04 -4.22 9.11
CA GLY A 19 11.47 -4.95 7.91
C GLY A 19 10.39 -5.76 7.18
N MET A 20 9.16 -5.86 7.71
CA MET A 20 8.09 -6.63 7.06
C MET A 20 7.05 -5.75 6.35
N ILE A 21 6.48 -6.26 5.25
CA ILE A 21 5.31 -5.68 4.58
C ILE A 21 4.09 -5.71 5.52
N LYS A 22 3.25 -4.67 5.48
CA LYS A 22 1.99 -4.60 6.25
C LYS A 22 0.82 -4.87 5.34
N ILE A 23 0.10 -5.95 5.62
CA ILE A 23 -1.11 -6.31 4.88
C ILE A 23 -2.31 -6.01 5.76
N ILE A 24 -3.19 -5.12 5.29
CA ILE A 24 -4.45 -4.78 5.95
C ILE A 24 -5.58 -5.48 5.20
N THR A 25 -6.17 -6.51 5.81
CA THR A 25 -7.29 -7.26 5.25
C THR A 25 -8.59 -6.96 5.99
N GLY A 26 -9.71 -7.33 5.37
CA GLY A 26 -11.03 -7.20 5.96
C GLY A 26 -12.11 -6.96 4.92
N ILE A 27 -13.36 -7.13 5.33
CA ILE A 27 -14.54 -7.00 4.45
C ILE A 27 -14.60 -5.64 3.74
N ARG A 28 -15.25 -5.58 2.58
CA ARG A 28 -15.47 -4.33 1.85
C ARG A 28 -16.26 -3.35 2.73
N ARG A 29 -15.96 -2.05 2.61
CA ARG A 29 -16.53 -0.96 3.43
C ARG A 29 -16.19 -0.98 4.93
N SER A 30 -15.24 -1.80 5.39
CA SER A 30 -14.73 -1.76 6.77
C SER A 30 -13.76 -0.60 7.07
N GLY A 31 -13.60 0.35 6.14
CA GLY A 31 -12.78 1.56 6.31
C GLY A 31 -11.26 1.34 6.24
N LYS A 32 -10.78 0.29 5.56
CA LYS A 32 -9.34 -0.01 5.41
C LYS A 32 -8.60 1.12 4.69
N SER A 33 -9.12 1.56 3.55
CA SER A 33 -8.57 2.68 2.77
C SER A 33 -8.53 3.96 3.61
N PHE A 34 -9.57 4.22 4.42
CA PHE A 34 -9.57 5.34 5.36
C PHE A 34 -8.48 5.21 6.44
N LEU A 35 -8.28 4.01 7.01
CA LEU A 35 -7.20 3.76 7.96
C LEU A 35 -5.82 4.04 7.35
N LEU A 36 -5.58 3.60 6.12
CA LEU A 36 -4.28 3.72 5.46
C LEU A 36 -4.04 5.13 4.87
N PHE A 37 -4.94 5.60 4.01
CA PHE A 37 -4.75 6.83 3.22
C PHE A 37 -5.13 8.11 3.98
N LYS A 38 -5.87 8.01 5.09
CA LYS A 38 -6.19 9.15 5.93
C LYS A 38 -5.47 9.10 7.26
N LEU A 39 -5.80 8.13 8.12
CA LEU A 39 -5.33 8.14 9.50
C LEU A 39 -3.82 7.88 9.62
N PHE A 40 -3.32 6.83 8.94
CA PHE A 40 -1.89 6.52 8.97
C PHE A 40 -1.06 7.55 8.19
N TYR A 41 -1.58 8.04 7.07
CA TYR A 41 -1.00 9.17 6.34
C TYR A 41 -0.83 10.41 7.22
N GLU A 42 -1.88 10.86 7.91
CA GLU A 42 -1.81 12.00 8.82
C GLU A 42 -0.83 11.79 9.97
N TYR A 43 -0.78 10.56 10.51
CA TYR A 43 0.23 10.19 11.50
C TYR A 43 1.66 10.36 10.97
N LEU A 44 1.95 9.87 9.75
CA LEU A 44 3.28 10.01 9.14
C LEU A 44 3.68 11.48 8.98
N LEU A 45 2.76 12.32 8.47
CA LEU A 45 3.00 13.75 8.37
C LEU A 45 3.27 14.38 9.75
N SER A 46 2.53 13.95 10.79
CA SER A 46 2.69 14.50 12.15
C SER A 46 4.05 14.20 12.78
N ILE A 47 4.75 13.15 12.33
CA ILE A 47 6.10 12.80 12.80
C ILE A 47 7.21 13.29 11.85
N GLY A 48 6.86 14.17 10.89
CA GLY A 48 7.83 14.84 10.02
C GLY A 48 8.16 14.09 8.72
N VAL A 49 7.43 13.04 8.35
CA VAL A 49 7.52 12.46 7.00
C VAL A 49 6.90 13.45 6.02
N ARG A 50 7.60 13.75 4.92
CA ARG A 50 7.09 14.68 3.91
C ARG A 50 6.14 13.97 2.94
N ASP A 51 5.23 14.71 2.32
CA ASP A 51 4.23 14.12 1.41
C ASP A 51 4.90 13.42 0.22
N GLU A 52 6.02 13.95 -0.27
CA GLU A 52 6.79 13.38 -1.38
C GLU A 52 7.42 12.02 -1.04
N GLN A 53 7.52 11.69 0.25
CA GLN A 53 8.00 10.39 0.73
C GLN A 53 6.87 9.35 0.81
N ILE A 54 5.63 9.71 0.49
CA ILE A 54 4.46 8.83 0.63
C ILE A 54 3.81 8.61 -0.74
N VAL A 55 4.07 7.44 -1.32
CA VAL A 55 3.45 7.01 -2.58
C VAL A 55 2.10 6.36 -2.27
N LYS A 56 1.02 6.89 -2.86
CA LYS A 56 -0.35 6.39 -2.68
C LYS A 56 -0.92 5.92 -4.00
N ILE A 57 -1.38 4.68 -4.06
CA ILE A 57 -2.01 4.12 -5.26
C ILE A 57 -3.19 3.23 -4.89
N SER A 58 -4.32 3.46 -5.56
CA SER A 58 -5.51 2.59 -5.52
C SER A 58 -5.67 1.92 -6.87
N LEU A 59 -5.57 0.58 -6.90
CA LEU A 59 -5.69 -0.18 -8.15
C LEU A 59 -7.15 -0.38 -8.61
N GLU A 60 -8.13 0.07 -7.83
CA GLU A 60 -9.54 0.15 -8.26
C GLU A 60 -9.78 1.38 -9.17
N ASP A 61 -8.91 2.40 -9.11
CA ASP A 61 -9.07 3.66 -9.83
C ASP A 61 -8.75 3.49 -11.33
N VAL A 62 -9.60 4.06 -12.19
CA VAL A 62 -9.45 3.94 -13.66
C VAL A 62 -8.12 4.52 -14.16
N GLU A 63 -7.64 5.59 -13.53
CA GLU A 63 -6.37 6.25 -13.87
C GLU A 63 -5.16 5.34 -13.60
N HIS A 64 -5.28 4.38 -12.69
CA HIS A 64 -4.21 3.44 -12.31
C HIS A 64 -4.33 2.09 -13.03
N ARG A 65 -5.18 1.97 -14.05
CA ARG A 65 -5.46 0.69 -14.72
C ARG A 65 -4.20 0.04 -15.31
N GLU A 66 -3.24 0.83 -15.78
CA GLU A 66 -1.96 0.32 -16.29
C GLU A 66 -1.09 -0.31 -15.18
N TYR A 67 -1.26 0.12 -13.93
CA TYR A 67 -0.55 -0.38 -12.77
C TYR A 67 -1.17 -1.65 -12.17
N CYS A 68 -2.23 -2.19 -12.79
CA CYS A 68 -2.66 -3.57 -12.53
C CYS A 68 -1.68 -4.60 -13.11
N ASP A 69 -0.71 -4.19 -13.92
CA ASP A 69 0.45 -4.99 -14.28
C ASP A 69 1.55 -4.79 -13.22
N PRO A 70 2.03 -5.87 -12.55
CA PRO A 70 3.07 -5.77 -11.51
C PRO A 70 4.36 -5.11 -11.96
N VAL A 71 4.77 -5.30 -13.22
CA VAL A 71 6.00 -4.71 -13.76
C VAL A 71 5.80 -3.21 -13.90
N ARG A 72 4.66 -2.77 -14.44
CA ARG A 72 4.31 -1.34 -14.54
C ARG A 72 4.17 -0.68 -13.18
N LEU A 73 3.55 -1.37 -12.22
CA LEU A 73 3.43 -0.88 -10.84
C LEU A 73 4.80 -0.68 -10.21
N TYR A 74 5.71 -1.65 -10.39
CA TYR A 74 7.08 -1.56 -9.90
C TYR A 74 7.84 -0.38 -10.51
N GLU A 75 7.80 -0.24 -11.84
CA GLU A 75 8.41 0.89 -12.56
C GLU A 75 7.86 2.23 -12.08
N TYR A 76 6.53 2.32 -11.90
CA TYR A 76 5.88 3.52 -11.38
C TYR A 76 6.37 3.84 -9.97
N ILE A 77 6.36 2.89 -9.04
CA ILE A 77 6.81 3.12 -7.67
C ILE A 77 8.26 3.61 -7.68
N LEU A 78 9.16 2.93 -8.40
CA LEU A 78 10.56 3.35 -8.49
C LEU A 78 10.72 4.77 -9.04
N SER A 79 9.90 5.17 -10.01
CA SER A 79 9.95 6.52 -10.59
C SER A 79 9.63 7.63 -9.58
N GLN A 80 8.91 7.30 -8.49
CA GLN A 80 8.59 8.24 -7.41
C GLN A 80 9.69 8.32 -6.34
N LEU A 81 10.64 7.38 -6.32
CA LEU A 81 11.71 7.32 -5.32
C LEU A 81 12.90 8.17 -5.78
N VAL A 82 12.82 9.48 -5.57
CA VAL A 82 13.81 10.45 -6.07
C VAL A 82 15.14 10.45 -5.30
N ASN A 83 15.15 10.05 -4.02
CA ASN A 83 16.35 10.05 -3.18
C ASN A 83 16.57 8.67 -2.54
N GLN A 84 17.69 8.01 -2.83
CA GLN A 84 17.97 6.67 -2.31
C GLN A 84 18.30 6.63 -0.82
N ASP A 85 18.69 7.76 -0.23
CA ASP A 85 19.04 7.86 1.19
C ASP A 85 17.81 8.14 2.08
N GLU A 86 16.63 8.31 1.46
CA GLU A 86 15.40 8.61 2.17
C GLU A 86 14.51 7.38 2.35
N GLN A 87 13.79 7.40 3.46
CA GLN A 87 12.77 6.40 3.70
C GLN A 87 11.44 6.80 3.04
N TYR A 88 10.86 5.88 2.30
CA TYR A 88 9.56 6.04 1.64
C TYR A 88 8.50 5.10 2.23
N TYR A 89 7.25 5.52 2.09
CA TYR A 89 6.06 4.75 2.46
C TYR A 89 5.21 4.53 1.22
N VAL A 90 5.08 3.27 0.81
CA VAL A 90 4.27 2.89 -0.35
C VAL A 90 2.96 2.29 0.13
N PHE A 91 1.85 2.96 -0.17
CA PHE A 91 0.50 2.53 0.16
C PHE A 91 -0.19 2.03 -1.11
N ILE A 92 -0.55 0.75 -1.12
CA ILE A 92 -1.26 0.11 -2.22
C ILE A 92 -2.62 -0.35 -1.71
N ASP A 93 -3.69 0.20 -2.25
CA ASP A 93 -5.07 -0.25 -1.97
C ASP A 93 -5.57 -1.19 -3.08
N GLU A 94 -6.41 -2.13 -2.66
CA GLU A 94 -6.95 -3.21 -3.51
C GLU A 94 -5.84 -3.94 -4.31
N ALA A 95 -4.70 -4.20 -3.67
CA ALA A 95 -3.49 -4.78 -4.25
C ALA A 95 -3.71 -6.09 -5.03
N GLN A 96 -4.80 -6.82 -4.74
CA GLN A 96 -5.17 -8.02 -5.50
C GLN A 96 -5.44 -7.77 -6.99
N TYR A 97 -5.70 -6.52 -7.41
CA TYR A 97 -5.86 -6.19 -8.83
C TYR A 97 -4.55 -6.28 -9.62
N ALA A 98 -3.39 -6.24 -8.94
CA ALA A 98 -2.10 -6.54 -9.55
C ALA A 98 -1.81 -8.05 -9.64
N ILE A 99 -2.71 -8.92 -9.20
CA ILE A 99 -2.53 -10.38 -9.30
C ILE A 99 -3.35 -10.89 -10.48
N SER A 100 -2.72 -11.58 -11.41
CA SER A 100 -3.46 -12.11 -12.57
C SER A 100 -4.46 -13.19 -12.14
N LYS A 101 -5.56 -13.32 -12.89
CA LYS A 101 -6.57 -14.36 -12.64
C LYS A 101 -6.00 -15.77 -12.75
N GLU A 102 -4.94 -15.97 -13.53
CA GLU A 102 -4.29 -17.28 -13.64
C GLU A 102 -3.46 -17.61 -12.40
N GLU A 103 -2.70 -16.63 -11.89
CA GLU A 103 -1.94 -16.79 -10.65
C GLU A 103 -2.86 -17.03 -9.45
N ALA A 104 -3.96 -16.28 -9.36
CA ALA A 104 -4.94 -16.44 -8.29
C ALA A 104 -5.65 -17.83 -8.30
N LYS A 105 -5.72 -18.48 -9.46
CA LYS A 105 -6.33 -19.82 -9.61
C LYS A 105 -5.37 -20.95 -9.25
N LYS A 106 -4.07 -20.77 -9.47
CA LYS A 106 -3.04 -21.79 -9.20
C LYS A 106 -2.66 -21.78 -7.72
N ARG A 107 -3.50 -22.37 -6.88
CA ARG A 107 -3.28 -22.41 -5.42
C ARG A 107 -2.01 -23.13 -5.01
N ASP A 108 -1.56 -24.10 -5.81
CA ASP A 108 -0.38 -24.94 -5.52
C ASP A 108 0.89 -24.45 -6.24
N THR A 109 0.80 -23.40 -7.06
CA THR A 109 1.96 -22.80 -7.72
C THR A 109 2.27 -21.48 -7.04
N PRO A 110 3.50 -21.25 -6.55
CA PRO A 110 3.88 -19.96 -6.01
C PRO A 110 3.64 -18.87 -7.06
N ILE A 111 3.08 -17.74 -6.64
CA ILE A 111 3.04 -16.53 -7.48
C ILE A 111 4.49 -16.23 -7.89
N ARG A 112 4.71 -15.92 -9.17
CA ARG A 112 6.05 -15.65 -9.69
C ARG A 112 6.57 -14.39 -8.99
N LEU A 113 7.57 -14.55 -8.14
CA LEU A 113 8.13 -13.43 -7.37
C LEU A 113 9.04 -12.53 -8.22
N TYR A 114 9.59 -13.09 -9.31
CA TYR A 114 10.45 -12.41 -10.27
C TYR A 114 10.22 -13.01 -11.66
N GLY A 115 10.34 -12.19 -12.71
CA GLY A 115 10.21 -12.59 -14.11
C GLY A 115 11.19 -13.68 -14.53
#